data_AF-A0A5Y2E4C8-F1
#
_entry.id   AF-A0A5Y2E4C8-F1
#
_cell.length_a   1.000
_cell.length_b   1.000
_cell.length_c   1.000
_cell.angle_alpha   90.00
_cell.angle_beta   90.00
_cell.angle_gamma   90.00
#
_symmetry.space_group_name_H-M   'P 1'
#
loop_
_entity.id
_entity.type
_entity.pdbx_description
1 polymer ?
#
loop_
_entity_poly.entity_id
_entity_poly.type
_entity_poly.pdbx_seq_one_letter_code
_entity_poly.pdbx_strand_id
1 'polypeptide(L)'
;MPTEQELISRTPQPATRASLARQMRENGLTLGGTVLVHSSLSSLGWVAGGPVAVIQALLDCVGPQGTIVMPTHSGDLTDPADWRSPPVPADWVQILRNEMPAYDPQTTPTRNMGAV
;
A
#
# COMPACT_ATOMS: atom_id res chain seq x y z
N MET A 1 -4.71 11.98 -6.63
CA MET A 1 -5.01 10.62 -7.10
C MET A 1 -5.83 10.73 -8.38
N PRO A 2 -5.56 9.94 -9.43
CA PRO A 2 -6.40 9.96 -10.61
C PRO A 2 -7.81 9.49 -10.28
N THR A 3 -8.80 10.06 -10.95
CA THR A 3 -10.19 9.61 -10.94
C THR A 3 -10.31 8.25 -11.64
N GLU A 4 -11.38 7.51 -11.35
CA GLU A 4 -11.65 6.25 -12.04
C GLU A 4 -11.82 6.44 -13.55
N GLN A 5 -12.46 7.53 -13.99
CA GLN A 5 -12.61 7.88 -15.41
C GLN A 5 -11.25 8.03 -16.10
N GLU A 6 -10.28 8.69 -15.45
CA GLU A 6 -8.92 8.83 -15.97
C GLU A 6 -8.20 7.47 -16.03
N LEU A 7 -8.39 6.59 -15.04
CA LEU A 7 -7.84 5.24 -15.06
C LEU A 7 -8.40 4.43 -16.23
N ILE A 8 -9.72 4.43 -16.44
CA ILE A 8 -10.37 3.73 -17.55
C ILE A 8 -9.82 4.23 -18.89
N SER A 9 -9.76 5.56 -19.05
CA SER A 9 -9.39 6.20 -20.32
C SER A 9 -7.95 5.90 -20.75
N ARG A 10 -7.03 5.70 -19.80
CA ARG A 10 -5.61 5.40 -20.08
C ARG A 10 -5.26 3.91 -20.02
N THR A 11 -6.23 3.03 -19.78
CA THR A 11 -6.01 1.58 -19.62
C THR A 11 -6.54 0.85 -20.86
N PRO A 12 -5.66 0.36 -21.76
CA PRO A 12 -6.11 -0.32 -22.97
C PRO A 12 -6.88 -1.61 -22.68
N GLN A 13 -6.45 -2.34 -21.65
CA GLN A 13 -7.12 -3.52 -21.11
C GLN A 13 -6.94 -3.56 -19.60
N PRO A 14 -7.97 -3.94 -18.83
CA PRO A 14 -7.90 -3.96 -17.38
C PRO A 14 -6.86 -4.98 -16.90
N ALA A 15 -6.05 -4.60 -15.92
CA ALA A 15 -5.23 -5.58 -15.22
C ALA A 15 -6.14 -6.51 -14.41
N THR A 16 -5.82 -7.80 -14.41
CA THR A 16 -6.55 -8.82 -13.68
C THR A 16 -5.59 -9.57 -12.77
N ARG A 17 -6.12 -10.28 -11.76
CA ARG A 17 -5.33 -11.20 -10.94
C ARG A 17 -4.44 -12.12 -11.79
N ALA A 18 -4.99 -12.71 -12.85
CA ALA A 18 -4.26 -13.63 -13.73
C ALA A 18 -3.16 -12.92 -14.54
N SER A 19 -3.45 -11.74 -15.12
CA SER A 19 -2.45 -11.01 -15.90
C SER A 19 -1.32 -10.49 -15.02
N LEU A 20 -1.64 -10.00 -13.81
CA LEU A 20 -0.67 -9.54 -12.83
C LEU A 20 0.22 -10.68 -12.35
N ALA A 21 -0.36 -11.82 -11.96
CA ALA A 21 0.41 -12.97 -11.49
C ALA A 21 1.35 -13.53 -12.58
N ARG A 22 0.90 -13.53 -13.85
CA ARG A 22 1.74 -13.89 -14.99
C ARG A 22 2.92 -12.92 -15.13
N GLN A 23 2.65 -11.62 -15.16
CA GLN A 23 3.69 -10.59 -15.30
C GLN A 23 4.70 -10.63 -14.14
N MET A 24 4.25 -10.79 -12.90
CA MET A 24 5.13 -10.90 -11.74
C MET A 24 6.08 -12.10 -11.84
N ARG A 25 5.59 -13.26 -12.30
CA ARG A 25 6.43 -14.45 -12.54
C ARG A 25 7.42 -14.23 -13.67
N GLU A 26 6.99 -13.60 -14.77
CA GLU A 26 7.87 -13.21 -15.88
C GLU A 26 8.98 -12.26 -15.43
N ASN A 27 8.73 -11.45 -14.39
CA ASN A 27 9.71 -10.55 -13.77
C ASN A 27 10.49 -11.19 -12.61
N GLY A 28 10.42 -12.51 -12.45
CA GLY A 28 11.29 -13.26 -11.53
C GLY A 28 10.71 -13.53 -10.14
N LEU A 29 9.44 -13.22 -9.87
CA LEU A 29 8.79 -13.65 -8.63
C LEU A 29 8.51 -15.16 -8.69
N THR A 30 9.07 -15.92 -7.76
CA THR A 30 9.06 -17.39 -7.77
C THR A 30 8.25 -17.98 -6.63
N LEU A 31 7.78 -19.21 -6.85
CA LEU A 31 7.15 -20.03 -5.82
C LEU A 31 8.13 -20.28 -4.67
N GLY A 32 7.69 -20.09 -3.43
CA GLY A 32 8.53 -20.18 -2.23
C GLY A 32 9.44 -18.96 -2.01
N GLY A 33 9.38 -17.95 -2.87
CA GLY A 33 10.19 -16.74 -2.75
C GLY A 33 9.78 -15.85 -1.57
N THR A 34 10.72 -15.03 -1.11
CA THR A 34 10.47 -13.93 -0.16
C THR A 34 10.57 -12.60 -0.90
N VAL A 35 9.56 -11.73 -0.77
CA VAL A 35 9.50 -10.44 -1.46
C VAL A 35 9.04 -9.33 -0.53
N LEU A 36 9.74 -8.18 -0.56
CA LEU A 36 9.27 -6.93 0.02
C LEU A 36 8.61 -6.08 -1.08
N VAL A 37 7.36 -5.67 -0.88
CA VAL A 37 6.55 -5.02 -1.90
C VAL A 37 6.31 -3.55 -1.54
N HIS A 38 6.60 -2.67 -2.49
CA HIS A 38 6.08 -1.31 -2.56
C HIS A 38 5.25 -1.21 -3.84
N SER A 39 4.09 -0.55 -3.79
CA SER A 39 3.21 -0.48 -4.95
C SER A 39 2.50 0.88 -5.08
N SER A 40 2.06 1.17 -6.31
CA SER A 40 1.13 2.24 -6.61
C SER A 40 -0.01 1.63 -7.43
N LEU A 41 -1.17 1.41 -6.80
CA LEU A 41 -2.32 0.80 -7.49
C LEU A 41 -2.67 1.57 -8.77
N SER A 42 -2.66 2.90 -8.69
CA SER A 42 -2.98 3.76 -9.83
C SER A 42 -1.99 3.65 -10.99
N SER A 43 -0.71 3.29 -10.74
CA SER A 43 0.28 3.12 -11.82
C SER A 43 0.05 1.84 -12.64
N LEU A 44 -0.74 0.90 -12.13
CA LEU A 44 -1.14 -0.32 -12.85
C LEU A 44 -2.28 -0.07 -13.86
N GLY A 45 -2.85 1.15 -13.88
CA GLY A 45 -4.06 1.45 -14.64
C GLY A 45 -5.31 1.03 -13.88
N TRP A 46 -6.35 0.63 -14.61
CA TRP A 46 -7.58 0.09 -14.03
C TRP A 46 -7.42 -1.40 -13.74
N VAL A 47 -7.68 -1.81 -12.49
CA VAL A 47 -7.49 -3.19 -12.03
C VAL A 47 -8.85 -3.79 -11.68
N ALA A 48 -9.21 -4.89 -12.35
CA ALA A 48 -10.40 -5.66 -12.04
C ALA A 48 -10.27 -6.26 -10.63
N GLY A 49 -11.04 -5.74 -9.67
CA GLY A 49 -10.95 -6.12 -8.25
C GLY A 49 -9.98 -5.26 -7.42
N GLY A 50 -9.45 -4.19 -7.99
CA GLY A 50 -8.66 -3.19 -7.26
C GLY A 50 -7.46 -3.78 -6.50
N PRO A 51 -7.16 -3.32 -5.27
CA PRO A 51 -6.00 -3.78 -4.52
C PRO A 51 -6.08 -5.28 -4.16
N VAL A 52 -7.28 -5.81 -3.93
CA VAL A 52 -7.49 -7.22 -3.59
C VAL A 52 -6.95 -8.14 -4.69
N ALA A 53 -7.15 -7.78 -5.96
CA ALA A 53 -6.62 -8.55 -7.08
C ALA A 53 -5.09 -8.56 -7.14
N VAL A 54 -4.44 -7.46 -6.71
CA VAL A 54 -2.97 -7.36 -6.62
C VAL A 54 -2.45 -8.25 -5.50
N ILE A 55 -3.08 -8.22 -4.32
CA ILE A 55 -2.72 -9.07 -3.17
C ILE A 55 -2.84 -10.54 -3.55
N GLN A 56 -3.96 -10.93 -4.16
CA GLN A 56 -4.17 -12.32 -4.60
C GLN A 56 -3.17 -12.75 -5.67
N ALA A 57 -2.80 -11.87 -6.60
CA ALA A 57 -1.78 -12.17 -7.60
C ALA A 57 -0.41 -12.43 -6.97
N LEU A 58 0.00 -11.61 -5.99
CA LEU A 58 1.24 -11.83 -5.23
C LEU A 58 1.23 -13.16 -4.48
N LEU A 59 0.12 -13.47 -3.80
CA LEU A 59 -0.08 -14.75 -3.09
C LEU A 59 0.01 -15.94 -4.05
N ASP A 60 -0.57 -15.84 -5.25
CA ASP A 60 -0.47 -16.88 -6.27
C ASP A 60 0.98 -17.10 -6.74
N CYS A 61 1.75 -16.03 -6.86
CA CYS A 61 3.14 -16.11 -7.31
C CYS A 61 4.04 -16.81 -6.31
N VAL A 62 3.98 -16.41 -5.04
CA VAL A 62 4.87 -16.94 -4.00
C VAL A 62 4.36 -18.25 -3.39
N GLY A 63 3.05 -18.51 -3.46
CA GLY A 63 2.41 -19.68 -2.89
C GLY A 63 2.48 -19.75 -1.35
N PRO A 64 1.96 -20.84 -0.74
CA PRO A 64 1.80 -20.94 0.71
C PRO A 64 3.12 -21.06 1.49
N GLN A 65 4.23 -21.38 0.82
CA GLN A 65 5.57 -21.48 1.41
C GLN A 65 6.39 -20.20 1.19
N GLY A 66 5.86 -19.26 0.41
CA GLY A 66 6.51 -17.97 0.18
C GLY A 66 6.22 -16.97 1.29
N THR A 67 6.90 -15.83 1.24
CA THR A 67 6.71 -14.74 2.20
C THR A 67 6.57 -13.41 1.47
N ILE A 68 5.52 -12.66 1.81
CA ILE A 68 5.31 -11.29 1.34
C ILE A 68 5.47 -10.37 2.53
N VAL A 69 6.28 -9.34 2.38
CA VAL A 69 6.46 -8.27 3.36
C VAL A 69 5.98 -6.97 2.72
N MET A 70 5.22 -6.19 3.50
CA MET A 70 4.83 -4.83 3.13
C MET A 70 5.12 -3.91 4.31
N PRO A 71 5.68 -2.71 4.08
CA PRO A 71 5.84 -1.73 5.14
C PRO A 71 4.48 -1.18 5.56
N THR A 72 4.23 -1.14 6.87
CA THR A 72 3.00 -0.63 7.48
C THR A 72 3.26 0.59 8.36
N HIS A 73 4.10 1.51 7.88
CA HIS A 73 4.50 2.68 8.66
C HIS A 73 3.30 3.60 9.02
N SER A 74 3.28 4.04 10.26
CA SER A 74 2.29 4.93 10.86
C SER A 74 2.92 6.29 11.21
N GLY A 75 3.41 7.01 10.19
CA GLY A 75 4.19 8.25 10.38
C GLY A 75 3.45 9.37 11.15
N ASP A 76 2.12 9.30 11.24
CA ASP A 76 1.29 10.21 12.03
C ASP A 76 1.39 9.99 13.55
N LEU A 77 2.07 8.92 14.02
CA LEU A 77 2.31 8.65 15.45
C LEU A 77 3.69 9.12 15.94
N THR A 78 4.38 9.95 15.15
CA THR A 78 5.66 10.55 15.53
C THR A 78 5.45 11.83 16.35
N ASP A 79 6.52 12.39 16.93
CA ASP A 79 6.40 13.63 17.70
C ASP A 79 5.91 14.79 16.81
N PRO A 80 4.75 15.40 17.11
CA PRO A 80 4.18 16.46 16.29
C PRO A 80 5.04 17.73 16.22
N ALA A 81 6.00 17.90 17.13
CA ALA A 81 6.97 19.00 17.06
C ALA A 81 7.88 18.91 15.82
N ASP A 82 8.12 17.71 15.28
CA ASP A 82 9.00 17.49 14.13
C ASP A 82 8.25 17.49 12.77
N TRP A 83 6.92 17.60 12.80
CA TRP A 83 6.10 17.54 11.59
C TRP A 83 6.32 18.75 10.70
N ARG A 84 6.50 18.50 9.40
CA ARG A 84 6.77 19.52 8.37
C ARG A 84 5.88 19.41 7.14
N SER A 85 4.97 18.43 7.09
CA SER A 85 4.17 18.13 5.88
C SER A 85 2.70 17.79 6.20
N PRO A 86 1.91 18.78 6.63
CA PRO A 86 2.31 20.13 7.07
C PRO A 86 2.76 20.14 8.56
N PRO A 87 3.39 21.22 9.07
CA PRO A 87 3.53 21.43 10.50
C PRO A 87 2.19 21.76 11.16
N VAL A 88 2.08 21.54 12.48
CA VAL A 88 0.95 21.98 13.31
C VAL A 88 1.31 23.23 14.11
N PRO A 89 0.32 24.03 14.57
CA PRO A 89 0.56 25.10 15.54
C PRO A 89 1.31 24.60 16.79
N ALA A 90 2.25 25.38 17.30
CA ALA A 90 3.13 24.95 18.40
C ALA A 90 2.36 24.68 19.71
N ASP A 91 1.27 25.41 19.95
CA ASP A 91 0.38 25.22 21.09
C ASP A 91 -0.44 23.92 21.04
N TRP A 92 -0.57 23.29 19.86
CA TRP A 92 -1.23 22.00 19.71
C TRP A 92 -0.34 20.82 20.08
N VAL A 93 0.99 20.98 20.06
CA VAL A 93 1.95 19.89 20.25
C VAL A 93 1.69 19.11 21.54
N GLN A 94 1.50 19.81 22.67
CA GLN A 94 1.26 19.13 23.94
C GLN A 94 -0.12 18.47 24.02
N ILE A 95 -1.14 19.07 23.40
CA ILE A 95 -2.48 18.48 23.30
C ILE A 95 -2.39 17.16 22.53
N LEU A 96 -1.74 17.18 21.36
CA LEU A 96 -1.55 16.00 20.53
C LEU A 96 -0.77 14.90 21.27
N ARG A 97 0.31 15.23 21.97
CA ARG A 97 1.06 14.24 22.76
C ARG A 97 0.22 13.58 23.86
N ASN A 98 -0.72 14.31 24.45
CA ASN A 98 -1.58 13.80 25.52
C ASN A 98 -2.74 12.96 24.99
N GLU A 99 -3.31 13.34 23.84
CA GLU A 99 -4.58 12.80 23.33
C GLU A 99 -4.39 11.80 22.18
N MET A 100 -3.23 11.76 21.53
CA MET A 100 -2.98 10.85 20.41
C MET A 100 -3.02 9.40 20.88
N PRO A 101 -3.85 8.53 20.26
CA PRO A 101 -3.92 7.13 20.63
C PRO A 101 -2.57 6.43 20.49
N ALA A 102 -2.28 5.54 21.43
CA ALA A 102 -1.11 4.68 21.33
C ALA A 102 -1.22 3.74 20.12
N TYR A 103 -0.07 3.28 19.63
CA TYR A 103 -0.02 2.29 18.55
C TYR A 103 -0.70 0.98 18.96
N ASP A 104 -1.54 0.49 18.07
CA ASP A 104 -2.15 -0.84 18.09
C ASP A 104 -1.98 -1.47 16.70
N PRO A 105 -1.29 -2.62 16.57
CA PRO A 105 -1.06 -3.27 15.29
C PRO A 105 -2.34 -3.74 14.57
N GLN A 106 -3.47 -3.87 15.27
CA GLN A 106 -4.73 -4.28 14.66
C GLN A 106 -5.55 -3.12 14.09
N THR A 107 -5.36 -1.91 14.61
CA THR A 107 -6.26 -0.77 14.33
C THR A 107 -5.55 0.48 13.85
N THR A 108 -4.25 0.65 14.11
CA THR A 108 -3.52 1.83 13.67
C THR A 108 -3.37 1.83 12.16
N PRO A 109 -3.92 2.83 11.45
CA PRO A 109 -3.81 2.90 10.01
C PRO A 109 -2.37 3.18 9.58
N THR A 110 -2.04 2.70 8.38
CA THR A 110 -0.80 3.11 7.72
C THR A 110 -0.96 4.51 7.12
N ARG A 111 0.16 5.21 6.91
CA ARG A 111 0.17 6.52 6.25
C ARG A 111 1.07 6.49 5.03
N ASN A 112 0.56 6.92 3.87
CA ASN A 112 1.29 6.98 2.60
C ASN A 112 1.88 5.65 2.11
N MET A 113 1.43 4.50 2.63
CA MET A 113 1.93 3.18 2.20
C MET A 113 1.30 2.70 0.88
N GLY A 114 0.08 3.17 0.59
CA GLY A 114 -0.70 2.75 -0.58
C GLY A 114 -1.99 2.04 -0.17
N ALA A 115 -2.80 1.68 -1.17
CA ALA A 115 -4.07 0.98 -0.97
C ALA A 115 -3.96 -0.56 -1.03
N VAL A 116 -2.81 -1.07 -1.49
CA VAL A 116 -2.50 -2.51 -1.61
C VAL A 116 -1.80 -2.95 -0.33
#